data_AF-A0A6I7PQ43-F1
#
_entry.id   AF-A0A6I7PQ43-F1
#
_cell.length_a   1.000
_cell.length_b   1.000
_cell.length_c   1.000
_cell.angle_alpha   90.00
_cell.angle_beta   90.00
_cell.angle_gamma   90.00
#
_symmetry.space_group_name_H-M   'P 1'
#
loop_
_entity.id
_entity.type
_entity.pdbx_description
1 polymer ?
#
loop_
_entity_poly.entity_id
_entity_poly.type
_entity_poly.pdbx_seq_one_letter_code
_entity_poly.pdbx_strand_id
1 'polypeptide(L)'
;MKQNPNVMGLLGLGIFTFLVGCGDDQASLSQRADSAADSIAKTAGDVKDAIVGETEETREEAEARFANEEADLKKKIAELEAKIENETVREVRTAERARLKKLNESLAKAEKDIQSFLDSGSAQWKGKREAASASLEDARDRASSELDRLELKEDIRSKLESLESKIDSIEEEAKKASPARKRVLDNRRAELEKAHKDLEKESYLFQISVKEEWDDFQDWFSEYFESLSDSVKELF
;
A
#
# COMPACT_ATOMS: atom_id res chain seq x y z
N MET A 1 -12.35 -35.85 -34.48
CA MET A 1 -13.77 -35.66 -34.87
C MET A 1 -14.61 -36.36 -33.81
N LYS A 2 -15.50 -35.77 -33.02
CA LYS A 2 -16.38 -34.58 -33.11
C LYS A 2 -16.52 -34.02 -31.67
N GLN A 3 -16.30 -32.74 -31.42
CA GLN A 3 -17.29 -31.64 -31.28
C GLN A 3 -18.41 -31.85 -30.24
N ASN A 4 -18.41 -30.93 -29.24
CA ASN A 4 -19.47 -30.46 -28.32
C ASN A 4 -20.84 -30.23 -29.03
N PRO A 5 -21.98 -29.88 -28.36
CA PRO A 5 -22.17 -29.38 -26.97
C PRO A 5 -23.42 -29.95 -26.24
N ASN A 6 -23.63 -29.57 -24.97
CA ASN A 6 -24.92 -29.01 -24.52
C ASN A 6 -24.84 -28.45 -23.10
N VAL A 7 -25.00 -27.13 -23.03
CA VAL A 7 -25.47 -26.35 -21.89
C VAL A 7 -26.97 -26.64 -21.71
N MET A 8 -27.39 -27.06 -20.52
CA MET A 8 -28.71 -26.76 -19.92
C MET A 8 -28.81 -27.46 -18.57
N GLY A 9 -28.83 -26.67 -17.49
CA GLY A 9 -29.03 -27.15 -16.14
C GLY A 9 -29.74 -26.08 -15.31
N LEU A 10 -30.97 -25.77 -15.71
CA LEU A 10 -31.93 -24.98 -14.95
C LEU A 10 -32.26 -25.76 -13.66
N LEU A 11 -31.84 -25.26 -12.50
CA LEU A 11 -32.43 -25.57 -11.20
C LEU A 11 -32.78 -24.19 -10.62
N GLY A 12 -34.00 -23.68 -10.78
CA GLY A 12 -35.25 -24.35 -10.46
C GLY A 12 -35.61 -23.96 -9.04
N LEU A 13 -35.99 -22.69 -8.87
CA LEU A 13 -36.48 -22.08 -7.64
C LEU A 13 -37.78 -22.79 -7.23
N GLY A 14 -37.69 -23.77 -6.34
CA GLY A 14 -38.82 -24.52 -5.81
C GLY A 14 -39.40 -23.86 -4.57
N ILE A 15 -40.25 -22.84 -4.75
CA ILE A 15 -41.13 -22.38 -3.66
C ILE A 15 -42.38 -23.27 -3.68
N PHE A 16 -42.54 -24.02 -2.59
CA PHE A 16 -43.65 -24.90 -2.31
C PHE A 16 -44.98 -24.12 -2.18
N THR A 17 -45.90 -24.45 -3.08
CA THR A 17 -47.37 -24.56 -2.89
C THR A 17 -48.06 -23.64 -1.87
N PHE A 18 -48.79 -22.64 -2.38
CA PHE A 18 -49.96 -22.07 -1.72
C PHE A 18 -51.10 -23.11 -1.69
N LEU A 19 -51.33 -23.71 -0.53
CA LEU A 19 -52.64 -24.28 -0.21
C LEU A 19 -53.51 -23.17 0.38
N VAL A 20 -54.46 -22.70 -0.43
CA VAL A 20 -55.63 -21.95 0.05
C VAL A 20 -56.64 -22.98 0.56
N GLY A 21 -56.75 -23.09 1.88
CA GLY A 21 -57.85 -23.76 2.57
C GLY A 21 -58.49 -22.77 3.54
N CYS A 22 -59.75 -22.40 3.29
CA CYS A 22 -60.57 -21.57 4.17
C CYS A 22 -60.85 -22.28 5.50
N GLY A 23 -60.71 -21.54 6.59
CA GLY A 23 -61.21 -21.89 7.92
C GLY A 23 -61.08 -20.66 8.80
N ASP A 24 -62.21 -20.16 9.29
CA ASP A 24 -62.36 -18.94 10.05
C ASP A 24 -61.34 -18.79 11.19
N ASP A 25 -60.62 -17.68 11.21
CA ASP A 25 -60.28 -17.01 12.47
C ASP A 25 -59.85 -15.56 12.20
N GLN A 26 -60.66 -14.67 12.73
CA GLN A 26 -60.53 -13.22 12.69
C GLN A 26 -59.39 -12.77 13.61
N ALA A 27 -58.15 -13.07 13.22
CA ALA A 27 -56.96 -12.47 13.82
C ALA A 27 -56.60 -11.19 13.04
N SER A 28 -56.57 -10.06 13.76
CA SER A 28 -56.36 -8.72 13.23
C SER A 28 -55.20 -8.64 12.21
N LEU A 29 -55.41 -7.91 11.11
CA LEU A 29 -54.39 -7.63 10.11
C LEU A 29 -53.11 -7.01 10.71
N SER A 30 -53.18 -6.39 11.89
CA SER A 30 -52.00 -5.85 12.58
C SER A 30 -51.14 -6.94 13.24
N GLN A 31 -51.71 -8.05 13.73
CA GLN A 31 -50.92 -9.16 14.30
C GLN A 31 -50.15 -9.96 13.25
N ARG A 32 -50.68 -10.07 12.03
CA ARG A 32 -49.93 -10.70 10.91
C ARG A 32 -48.84 -9.80 10.36
N ALA A 33 -49.01 -8.48 10.39
CA ALA A 33 -47.99 -7.52 9.97
C ALA A 33 -46.80 -7.49 10.95
N ASP A 34 -47.04 -7.54 12.27
CA ASP A 34 -45.97 -7.59 13.27
C ASP A 34 -45.21 -8.94 13.21
N SER A 35 -45.90 -10.07 13.01
CA SER A 35 -45.23 -11.38 12.85
C SER A 35 -44.44 -11.51 11.55
N ALA A 36 -44.85 -10.82 10.48
CA ALA A 36 -44.14 -10.81 9.20
C ALA A 36 -42.97 -9.81 9.22
N ALA A 37 -43.11 -8.68 9.92
CA ALA A 37 -42.01 -7.75 10.15
C ALA A 37 -40.93 -8.37 11.05
N ASP A 38 -41.33 -9.09 12.10
CA ASP A 38 -40.41 -9.84 12.96
C ASP A 38 -39.77 -11.02 12.22
N SER A 39 -40.50 -11.75 11.37
CA SER A 39 -39.90 -12.84 10.59
C SER A 39 -39.00 -12.32 9.47
N ILE A 40 -39.34 -11.21 8.81
CA ILE A 40 -38.50 -10.57 7.78
C ILE A 40 -37.27 -9.92 8.43
N ALA A 41 -37.37 -9.32 9.62
CA ALA A 41 -36.23 -8.82 10.36
C ALA A 41 -35.32 -9.95 10.87
N LYS A 42 -35.90 -11.10 11.29
CA LYS A 42 -35.12 -12.29 11.65
C LYS A 42 -34.45 -12.92 10.43
N THR A 43 -35.17 -13.09 9.32
CA THR A 43 -34.59 -13.63 8.08
C THR A 43 -33.60 -12.67 7.44
N ALA A 44 -33.79 -11.34 7.55
CA ALA A 44 -32.80 -10.35 7.12
C ALA A 44 -31.59 -10.29 8.06
N GLY A 45 -31.78 -10.55 9.36
CA GLY A 45 -30.69 -10.73 10.34
C GLY A 45 -29.90 -12.02 10.08
N ASP A 46 -30.58 -13.13 9.85
CA ASP A 46 -29.98 -14.44 9.55
C ASP A 46 -29.32 -14.48 8.16
N VAL A 47 -29.87 -13.76 7.18
CA VAL A 47 -29.25 -13.57 5.85
C VAL A 47 -28.11 -12.55 5.93
N LYS A 48 -28.19 -11.52 6.78
CA LYS A 48 -27.04 -10.64 7.04
C LYS A 48 -25.95 -11.39 7.79
N ASP A 49 -26.24 -12.27 8.74
CA ASP A 49 -25.24 -13.10 9.43
C ASP A 49 -24.73 -14.25 8.54
N ALA A 50 -25.50 -14.69 7.53
CA ALA A 50 -25.06 -15.65 6.52
C ALA A 50 -24.32 -15.01 5.33
N ILE A 51 -24.49 -13.70 5.07
CA ILE A 51 -23.80 -12.94 4.01
C ILE A 51 -22.60 -12.14 4.56
N VAL A 52 -22.67 -11.69 5.81
CA VAL A 52 -21.57 -11.08 6.61
C VAL A 52 -20.82 -12.15 7.40
N GLY A 53 -21.34 -13.37 7.46
CA GLY A 53 -20.57 -14.56 7.81
C GLY A 53 -19.52 -14.81 6.74
N GLU A 54 -18.47 -14.00 6.74
CA GLU A 54 -17.13 -14.47 6.38
C GLU A 54 -17.02 -15.86 6.98
N THR A 55 -17.06 -16.90 6.16
CA THR A 55 -16.79 -18.25 6.63
C THR A 55 -15.51 -18.16 7.42
N GLU A 56 -15.59 -18.37 8.75
CA GLU A 56 -14.42 -18.23 9.61
C GLU A 56 -13.33 -19.10 9.00
N GLU A 57 -12.29 -18.44 8.50
CA GLU A 57 -11.13 -19.08 7.91
C GLU A 57 -10.70 -20.23 8.82
N THR A 58 -10.55 -21.43 8.28
CA THR A 58 -10.13 -22.59 9.07
C THR A 58 -8.76 -22.34 9.67
N ARG A 59 -8.40 -23.10 10.71
CA ARG A 59 -7.07 -22.98 11.31
C ARG A 59 -5.99 -23.21 10.26
N GLU A 60 -6.13 -24.24 9.45
CA GLU A 60 -5.21 -24.59 8.37
C GLU A 60 -5.07 -23.49 7.32
N GLU A 61 -6.18 -22.83 6.94
CA GLU A 61 -6.15 -21.69 6.00
C GLU A 61 -5.42 -20.49 6.61
N ALA A 62 -5.70 -20.16 7.88
CA ALA A 62 -5.04 -19.06 8.59
C ALA A 62 -3.54 -19.32 8.76
N GLU A 63 -3.15 -20.55 9.08
CA GLU A 63 -1.75 -20.99 9.17
C GLU A 63 -1.03 -20.84 7.82
N ALA A 64 -1.66 -21.30 6.73
CA ALA A 64 -1.12 -21.17 5.39
C ALA A 64 -0.99 -19.69 4.96
N ARG A 65 -1.98 -18.85 5.28
CA ARG A 65 -1.92 -17.40 5.02
C ARG A 65 -0.75 -16.76 5.77
N PHE A 66 -0.63 -16.98 7.08
CA PHE A 66 0.46 -16.42 7.88
C PHE A 66 1.83 -16.85 7.37
N ALA A 67 2.01 -18.11 7.00
CA ALA A 67 3.26 -18.59 6.42
C ALA A 67 3.63 -17.87 5.11
N ASN A 68 2.66 -17.67 4.21
CA ASN A 68 2.88 -16.95 2.95
C ASN A 68 3.20 -15.47 3.18
N GLU A 69 2.49 -14.81 4.08
CA GLU A 69 2.68 -13.40 4.39
C GLU A 69 3.99 -13.13 5.13
N GLU A 70 4.40 -14.03 6.04
CA GLU A 70 5.70 -14.00 6.69
C GLU A 70 6.84 -14.17 5.69
N ALA A 71 6.67 -15.07 4.70
CA ALA A 71 7.64 -15.25 3.62
C ALA A 71 7.76 -14.00 2.72
N ASP A 72 6.64 -13.36 2.35
CA ASP A 72 6.62 -12.08 1.63
C ASP A 72 7.34 -10.98 2.41
N LEU A 73 7.03 -10.84 3.71
CA LEU A 73 7.66 -9.86 4.58
C LEU A 73 9.17 -10.09 4.71
N LYS A 74 9.61 -11.35 4.89
CA LYS A 74 11.03 -11.71 4.92
C LYS A 74 11.75 -11.37 3.61
N LYS A 75 11.09 -11.56 2.47
CA LYS A 75 11.63 -11.15 1.17
C LYS A 75 11.79 -9.64 1.07
N LYS A 76 10.79 -8.86 1.50
CA LYS A 76 10.87 -7.39 1.54
C LYS A 76 12.00 -6.90 2.46
N ILE A 77 12.15 -7.50 3.64
CA ILE A 77 13.24 -7.21 4.58
C ILE A 77 14.60 -7.50 3.96
N ALA A 78 14.77 -8.64 3.28
CA ALA A 78 16.02 -8.98 2.60
C ALA A 78 16.33 -7.99 1.45
N GLU A 79 15.31 -7.51 0.73
CA GLU A 79 15.48 -6.47 -0.27
C GLU A 79 15.93 -5.14 0.35
N LEU A 80 15.33 -4.74 1.47
CA LEU A 80 15.76 -3.57 2.24
C LEU A 80 17.21 -3.72 2.68
N GLU A 81 17.59 -4.86 3.26
CA GLU A 81 18.96 -5.15 3.68
C GLU A 81 19.97 -4.98 2.54
N ALA A 82 19.68 -5.55 1.37
CA ALA A 82 20.53 -5.44 0.19
C ALA A 82 20.67 -3.98 -0.30
N LYS A 83 19.57 -3.21 -0.31
CA LYS A 83 19.63 -1.78 -0.69
C LYS A 83 20.44 -0.95 0.32
N ILE A 84 20.31 -1.24 1.61
CA ILE A 84 21.03 -0.55 2.70
C ILE A 84 22.53 -0.88 2.68
N GLU A 85 22.91 -2.11 2.34
CA GLU A 85 24.32 -2.51 2.24
C GLU A 85 25.05 -1.74 1.13
N ASN A 86 24.35 -1.43 0.04
CA ASN A 86 24.86 -0.63 -1.07
C ASN A 86 24.84 0.89 -0.80
N GLU A 87 24.31 1.34 0.33
CA GLU A 87 24.32 2.77 0.69
C GLU A 87 25.72 3.23 1.11
N THR A 88 26.23 4.23 0.39
CA THR A 88 27.58 4.76 0.55
C THR A 88 27.65 5.90 1.56
N VAL A 89 26.56 6.65 1.75
CA VAL A 89 26.47 7.75 2.71
C VAL A 89 26.24 7.18 4.11
N ARG A 90 27.21 7.40 5.01
CA ARG A 90 27.23 6.77 6.34
C ARG A 90 25.99 7.11 7.16
N GLU A 91 25.59 8.38 7.20
CA GLU A 91 24.45 8.87 7.97
C GLU A 91 23.14 8.25 7.47
N VAL A 92 22.96 8.17 6.15
CA VAL A 92 21.79 7.56 5.50
C VAL A 92 21.74 6.08 5.83
N ARG A 93 22.85 5.35 5.67
CA ARG A 93 22.95 3.93 6.05
C ARG A 93 22.64 3.71 7.53
N THR A 94 23.09 4.60 8.41
CA THR A 94 22.79 4.51 9.85
C THR A 94 21.30 4.72 10.13
N ALA A 95 20.66 5.71 9.50
CA ALA A 95 19.22 5.93 9.63
C ALA A 95 18.42 4.73 9.11
N GLU A 96 18.81 4.19 7.96
CA GLU A 96 18.17 3.02 7.35
C GLU A 96 18.32 1.75 8.21
N ARG A 97 19.50 1.51 8.78
CA ARG A 97 19.70 0.40 9.73
C ARG A 97 18.85 0.53 10.98
N ALA A 98 18.62 1.75 11.48
CA ALA A 98 17.75 1.97 12.61
C ALA A 98 16.27 1.66 12.27
N ARG A 99 15.82 1.98 11.05
CA ARG A 99 14.49 1.64 10.55
C ARG A 99 14.33 0.12 10.35
N LEU A 100 15.31 -0.51 9.71
CA LEU A 100 15.37 -1.97 9.55
C LEU A 100 15.33 -2.70 10.91
N LYS A 101 16.02 -2.17 11.93
CA LYS A 101 15.96 -2.73 13.28
C LYS A 101 14.53 -2.72 13.84
N LYS A 102 13.81 -1.60 13.72
CA LYS A 102 12.40 -1.50 14.15
C LYS A 102 11.47 -2.43 13.36
N LEU A 103 11.76 -2.62 12.07
CA LEU A 103 11.03 -3.56 11.23
C LEU A 103 11.25 -5.02 11.68
N ASN A 104 12.50 -5.40 11.98
CA ASN A 104 12.83 -6.71 12.53
C ASN A 104 12.20 -6.95 13.91
N GLU A 105 12.11 -5.92 14.75
CA GLU A 105 11.37 -5.98 16.03
C GLU A 105 9.85 -6.20 15.79
N SER A 106 9.30 -5.60 14.74
CA SER A 106 7.88 -5.77 14.35
C SER A 106 7.60 -7.16 13.79
N LEU A 107 8.49 -7.68 12.93
CA LEU A 107 8.45 -9.06 12.45
C LEU A 107 8.51 -10.06 13.63
N ALA A 108 9.46 -9.89 14.55
CA ALA A 108 9.58 -10.77 15.71
C ALA A 108 8.32 -10.75 16.60
N LYS A 109 7.64 -9.60 16.70
CA LYS A 109 6.33 -9.50 17.36
C LYS A 109 5.24 -10.26 16.60
N ALA A 110 5.18 -10.11 15.28
CA ALA A 110 4.25 -10.85 14.43
C ALA A 110 4.47 -12.38 14.54
N GLU A 111 5.71 -12.84 14.44
CA GLU A 111 6.08 -14.26 14.60
C GLU A 111 5.66 -14.80 15.98
N LYS A 112 5.83 -14.00 17.05
CA LYS A 112 5.38 -14.38 18.40
C LYS A 112 3.86 -14.47 18.50
N ASP A 113 3.13 -13.55 17.89
CA ASP A 113 1.66 -13.55 17.92
C ASP A 113 1.09 -14.70 17.06
N ILE A 114 1.72 -15.01 15.92
CA ILE A 114 1.44 -16.20 15.10
C ILE A 114 1.68 -17.47 15.92
N GLN A 115 2.82 -17.59 16.61
CA GLN A 115 3.07 -18.76 17.46
C GLN A 115 2.05 -18.86 18.60
N SER A 116 1.67 -17.74 19.22
CA SER A 116 0.61 -17.73 20.24
C SER A 116 -0.76 -18.15 19.67
N PHE A 117 -1.02 -17.92 18.39
CA PHE A 117 -2.18 -18.42 17.67
C PHE A 117 -2.07 -19.93 17.41
N LEU A 118 -0.91 -20.41 16.93
CA LEU A 118 -0.62 -21.82 16.69
C LEU A 118 -0.71 -22.68 17.97
N ASP A 119 -0.44 -22.09 19.13
CA ASP A 119 -0.53 -22.78 20.42
C ASP A 119 -1.91 -22.62 21.08
N SER A 120 -2.80 -21.82 20.50
CA SER A 120 -4.10 -21.51 21.11
C SER A 120 -5.10 -22.66 20.95
N GLY A 121 -5.89 -22.88 22.00
CA GLY A 121 -7.07 -23.74 21.96
C GLY A 121 -8.26 -23.05 21.28
N SER A 122 -9.29 -23.82 20.92
CA SER A 122 -10.48 -23.33 20.20
C SER A 122 -11.15 -22.11 20.86
N ALA A 123 -11.17 -22.06 22.19
CA ALA A 123 -11.76 -20.95 22.95
C ALA A 123 -11.02 -19.60 22.81
N GLN A 124 -9.74 -19.62 22.43
CA GLN A 124 -8.92 -18.40 22.27
C GLN A 124 -8.51 -18.15 20.82
N TRP A 125 -8.84 -19.09 19.92
CA TRP A 125 -8.41 -19.11 18.53
C TRP A 125 -8.69 -17.79 17.79
N LYS A 126 -9.93 -17.29 17.88
CA LYS A 126 -10.36 -16.09 17.16
C LYS A 126 -9.54 -14.84 17.55
N GLY A 127 -9.46 -14.56 18.85
CA GLY A 127 -8.73 -13.38 19.34
C GLY A 127 -7.23 -13.47 19.10
N LYS A 128 -6.65 -14.68 19.12
CA LYS A 128 -5.24 -14.88 18.80
C LYS A 128 -4.96 -14.76 17.30
N ARG A 129 -5.86 -15.23 16.45
CA ARG A 129 -5.82 -15.03 14.99
C ARG A 129 -5.83 -13.55 14.66
N GLU A 130 -6.76 -12.79 15.23
CA GLU A 130 -6.87 -11.34 15.00
C GLU A 130 -5.61 -10.58 15.45
N ALA A 131 -5.04 -10.93 16.60
CA ALA A 131 -3.78 -10.34 17.07
C ALA A 131 -2.59 -10.66 16.14
N ALA A 132 -2.49 -11.91 15.67
CA ALA A 132 -1.46 -12.32 14.71
C ALA A 132 -1.61 -11.58 13.37
N SER A 133 -2.83 -11.50 12.83
CA SER A 133 -3.11 -10.75 11.60
C SER A 133 -2.73 -9.27 11.74
N ALA A 134 -3.16 -8.60 12.82
CA ALA A 134 -2.87 -7.19 13.02
C ALA A 134 -1.37 -6.89 13.16
N SER A 135 -0.62 -7.75 13.88
CA SER A 135 0.83 -7.59 14.00
C SER A 135 1.56 -7.85 12.68
N LEU A 136 1.10 -8.80 11.87
CA LEU A 136 1.69 -9.10 10.57
C LEU A 136 1.40 -7.99 9.55
N GLU A 137 0.18 -7.48 9.52
CA GLU A 137 -0.24 -6.34 8.70
C GLU A 137 0.60 -5.09 9.02
N ASP A 138 0.73 -4.70 10.30
CA ASP A 138 1.57 -3.57 10.71
C ASP A 138 3.04 -3.74 10.27
N ALA A 139 3.60 -4.96 10.37
CA ALA A 139 4.95 -5.22 9.92
C ALA A 139 5.09 -5.13 8.39
N ARG A 140 4.09 -5.61 7.63
CA ARG A 140 4.06 -5.53 6.16
C ARG A 140 3.91 -4.10 5.66
N ASP A 141 3.03 -3.31 6.26
CA ASP A 141 2.83 -1.90 5.91
C ASP A 141 4.10 -1.08 6.15
N ARG A 142 4.81 -1.36 7.25
CA ARG A 142 6.12 -0.75 7.51
C ARG A 142 7.15 -1.15 6.46
N ALA A 143 7.26 -2.44 6.13
CA ALA A 143 8.21 -2.90 5.12
C ALA A 143 7.95 -2.28 3.74
N SER A 144 6.68 -2.23 3.31
CA SER A 144 6.28 -1.60 2.06
C SER A 144 6.59 -0.10 2.07
N SER A 145 6.22 0.61 3.13
CA SER A 145 6.51 2.05 3.27
C SER A 145 8.02 2.37 3.22
N GLU A 146 8.88 1.50 3.77
CA GLU A 146 10.33 1.68 3.67
C GLU A 146 10.88 1.37 2.26
N LEU A 147 10.28 0.43 1.53
CA LEU A 147 10.64 0.15 0.13
C LEU A 147 10.26 1.31 -0.78
N ASP A 148 9.04 1.83 -0.65
CA ASP A 148 8.55 2.98 -1.43
C ASP A 148 9.47 4.20 -1.22
N ARG A 149 9.96 4.40 0.01
CA ARG A 149 10.92 5.46 0.33
C ARG A 149 12.26 5.27 -0.38
N LEU A 150 12.78 4.04 -0.45
CA LEU A 150 14.02 3.76 -1.17
C LEU A 150 13.84 3.97 -2.67
N GLU A 151 12.68 3.63 -3.22
CA GLU A 151 12.35 3.91 -4.63
C GLU A 151 12.28 5.42 -4.89
N LEU A 152 11.64 6.19 -4.00
CA LEU A 152 11.62 7.64 -4.08
C LEU A 152 13.03 8.24 -4.01
N LYS A 153 13.92 7.71 -3.15
CA LYS A 153 15.34 8.11 -3.09
C LYS A 153 16.03 7.95 -4.45
N GLU A 154 15.80 6.83 -5.13
CA GLU A 154 16.38 6.56 -6.45
C GLU A 154 15.79 7.47 -7.54
N ASP A 155 14.48 7.75 -7.50
CA ASP A 155 13.83 8.71 -8.42
C ASP A 155 14.40 10.13 -8.25
N ILE A 156 14.58 10.59 -7.01
CA ILE A 156 15.19 11.89 -6.71
C ILE A 156 16.62 11.95 -7.22
N ARG A 157 17.41 10.89 -7.03
CA ARG A 157 18.78 10.80 -7.55
C ARG A 157 18.79 10.95 -9.07
N SER A 158 17.94 10.20 -9.77
CA SER A 158 17.84 10.28 -11.24
C SER A 158 17.43 11.68 -11.73
N LYS A 159 16.51 12.34 -11.01
CA LYS A 159 16.08 13.72 -11.30
C LYS A 159 17.19 14.74 -11.08
N LEU A 160 17.99 14.59 -10.02
CA LEU A 160 19.18 15.42 -9.77
C LEU A 160 20.24 15.24 -10.87
N GLU A 161 20.56 14.01 -11.26
CA GLU A 161 21.47 13.71 -12.36
C GLU A 161 20.98 14.31 -13.70
N SER A 162 19.67 14.27 -13.95
CA SER A 162 19.07 14.92 -15.13
C SER A 162 19.24 16.44 -15.10
N LEU A 163 19.11 17.06 -13.93
CA LEU A 163 19.31 18.49 -13.74
C LEU A 163 20.78 18.89 -13.95
N GLU A 164 21.74 18.11 -13.42
CA GLU A 164 23.17 18.28 -13.64
C GLU A 164 23.51 18.22 -15.15
N SER A 165 23.01 17.20 -15.85
CA SER A 165 23.21 17.08 -17.30
C SER A 165 22.66 18.27 -18.09
N LYS A 166 21.52 18.85 -17.67
CA LYS A 166 20.97 20.06 -18.28
C LYS A 166 21.85 21.29 -18.02
N ILE A 167 22.39 21.43 -16.81
CA ILE A 167 23.35 22.49 -16.46
C ILE A 167 24.57 22.43 -17.38
N ASP A 168 25.13 21.24 -17.58
CA ASP A 168 26.27 21.01 -18.48
C ASP A 168 25.95 21.34 -19.95
N SER A 169 24.77 20.95 -20.43
CA SER A 169 24.32 21.28 -21.79
C SER A 169 24.22 22.80 -22.00
N ILE A 170 23.67 23.53 -21.03
CA ILE A 170 23.56 24.99 -21.07
C ILE A 170 24.96 25.63 -21.07
N GLU A 171 25.91 25.11 -20.29
CA GLU A 171 27.30 25.57 -20.31
C GLU A 171 27.92 25.39 -21.71
N GLU A 172 27.75 24.23 -22.33
CA GLU A 172 28.30 23.94 -23.66
C GLU A 172 27.68 24.81 -24.76
N GLU A 173 26.39 25.12 -24.66
CA GLU A 173 25.73 26.04 -25.58
C GLU A 173 26.16 27.49 -25.39
N ALA A 174 26.32 27.93 -24.14
CA ALA A 174 26.77 29.29 -23.82
C ALA A 174 28.16 29.58 -24.42
N LYS A 175 29.03 28.57 -24.56
CA LYS A 175 30.36 28.69 -25.21
C LYS A 175 30.26 29.03 -26.71
N LYS A 176 29.17 28.64 -27.37
CA LYS A 176 28.97 28.79 -28.83
C LYS A 176 27.98 29.90 -29.19
N ALA A 177 27.28 30.45 -28.20
CA ALA A 177 26.21 31.42 -28.38
C ALA A 177 26.71 32.85 -28.68
N SER A 178 25.85 33.67 -29.29
CA SER A 178 26.07 35.11 -29.40
C SER A 178 26.13 35.76 -28.00
N PRO A 179 26.79 36.93 -27.82
CA PRO A 179 26.92 37.55 -26.50
C PRO A 179 25.58 37.79 -25.77
N ALA A 180 24.51 38.13 -26.51
CA ALA A 180 23.19 38.33 -25.94
C ALA A 180 22.57 37.01 -25.47
N ARG A 181 22.64 35.94 -26.28
CA ARG A 181 22.12 34.61 -25.92
C ARG A 181 22.95 33.98 -24.80
N LYS A 182 24.27 34.15 -24.81
CA LYS A 182 25.18 33.70 -23.75
C LYS A 182 24.75 34.24 -22.39
N ARG A 183 24.45 35.53 -22.27
CA ARG A 183 23.98 36.12 -21.00
C ARG A 183 22.69 35.47 -20.48
N VAL A 184 21.76 35.14 -21.37
CA VAL A 184 20.52 34.44 -20.99
C VAL A 184 20.83 33.04 -20.48
N LEU A 185 21.69 32.30 -21.18
CA LEU A 185 22.11 30.95 -20.78
C LEU A 185 22.89 30.95 -19.47
N ASP A 186 23.84 31.87 -19.29
CA ASP A 186 24.63 32.01 -18.06
C ASP A 186 23.75 32.33 -16.84
N ASN A 187 22.75 33.22 -16.99
CA ASN A 187 21.80 33.52 -15.91
C ASN A 187 20.97 32.29 -15.55
N ARG A 188 20.48 31.55 -16.55
CA ARG A 188 19.68 30.35 -16.30
C ARG A 188 20.49 29.25 -15.64
N ARG A 189 21.72 29.04 -16.11
CA ARG A 189 22.66 28.09 -15.52
C ARG A 189 22.81 28.36 -14.02
N ALA A 190 23.00 29.61 -13.63
CA ALA A 190 23.12 29.99 -12.21
C ALA A 190 21.85 29.68 -11.41
N GLU A 191 20.66 29.88 -11.98
CA GLU A 191 19.38 29.50 -11.34
C GLU A 191 19.28 27.98 -11.13
N LEU A 192 19.64 27.18 -12.14
CA LEU A 192 19.60 25.72 -12.06
C LEU A 192 20.67 25.16 -11.12
N GLU A 193 21.88 25.72 -11.12
CA GLU A 193 22.94 25.34 -10.17
C GLU A 193 22.53 25.62 -8.72
N LYS A 194 21.82 26.73 -8.48
CA LYS A 194 21.25 27.02 -7.16
C LYS A 194 20.17 26.00 -6.81
N ALA A 195 19.23 25.76 -7.72
CA ALA A 195 18.16 24.80 -7.51
C ALA A 195 18.68 23.37 -7.26
N HIS A 196 19.71 22.96 -7.98
CA HIS A 196 20.39 21.67 -7.78
C HIS A 196 20.93 21.55 -6.35
N LYS A 197 21.68 22.54 -5.88
CA LYS A 197 22.23 22.56 -4.52
C LYS A 197 21.14 22.53 -3.44
N ASP A 198 20.06 23.28 -3.66
CA ASP A 198 18.92 23.29 -2.74
C ASP A 198 18.26 21.91 -2.70
N LEU A 199 18.03 21.28 -3.86
CA LEU A 199 17.46 19.92 -3.95
C LEU A 199 18.36 18.84 -3.37
N GLU A 200 19.68 18.89 -3.58
CA GLU A 200 20.64 17.96 -2.98
C GLU A 200 20.57 18.02 -1.45
N LYS A 201 20.51 19.25 -0.90
CA LYS A 201 20.42 19.47 0.53
C LYS A 201 19.11 18.92 1.10
N GLU A 202 17.97 19.25 0.49
CA GLU A 202 16.67 18.78 0.97
C GLU A 202 16.51 17.26 0.79
N SER A 203 17.03 16.68 -0.29
CA SER A 203 17.09 15.23 -0.50
C SER A 203 17.91 14.53 0.59
N TYR A 204 19.06 15.09 0.98
CA TYR A 204 19.84 14.55 2.09
C TYR A 204 19.05 14.57 3.41
N LEU A 205 18.37 15.68 3.71
CA LEU A 205 17.52 15.80 4.91
C LEU A 205 16.40 14.76 4.91
N PHE A 206 15.71 14.60 3.78
CA PHE A 206 14.71 13.55 3.58
C PHE A 206 15.28 12.15 3.88
N GLN A 207 16.47 11.83 3.38
CA GLN A 207 17.06 10.50 3.55
C GLN A 207 17.32 10.14 5.03
N ILE A 208 17.60 11.14 5.86
CA ILE A 208 17.85 10.98 7.31
C ILE A 208 16.62 11.27 8.20
N SER A 209 15.54 11.81 7.64
CA SER A 209 14.31 12.20 8.36
C SER A 209 13.52 11.03 8.95
N VAL A 210 12.55 11.35 9.81
CA VAL A 210 11.53 10.40 10.30
C VAL A 210 10.32 10.35 9.36
N LYS A 211 9.50 9.29 9.46
CA LYS A 211 8.38 9.01 8.55
C LYS A 211 7.38 10.16 8.36
N GLU A 212 7.18 10.96 9.40
CA GLU A 212 6.22 12.07 9.42
C GLU A 212 6.55 13.18 8.42
N GLU A 213 7.79 13.25 7.92
CA GLU A 213 8.24 14.31 6.98
C GLU A 213 8.23 13.86 5.52
N TRP A 214 7.82 12.63 5.21
CA TRP A 214 8.03 12.04 3.88
C TRP A 214 7.02 12.51 2.85
N ASP A 215 5.73 12.49 3.17
CA ASP A 215 4.66 12.87 2.23
C ASP A 215 4.81 14.35 1.85
N ASP A 216 5.02 15.22 2.84
CA ASP A 216 5.26 16.66 2.63
C ASP A 216 6.48 16.91 1.72
N PHE A 217 7.56 16.15 1.93
CA PHE A 217 8.76 16.27 1.09
C PHE A 217 8.51 15.77 -0.34
N GLN A 218 7.80 14.65 -0.51
CA GLN A 218 7.48 14.11 -1.83
C GLN A 218 6.64 15.08 -2.66
N ASP A 219 5.61 15.66 -2.05
CA ASP A 219 4.74 16.65 -2.70
C ASP A 219 5.55 17.90 -3.08
N TRP A 220 6.30 18.45 -2.10
CA TRP A 220 7.17 19.62 -2.34
C TRP A 220 8.19 19.36 -3.46
N PHE A 221 8.87 18.21 -3.43
CA PHE A 221 9.90 17.87 -4.40
C PHE A 221 9.30 17.73 -5.81
N SER A 222 8.13 17.11 -5.93
CA SER A 222 7.44 16.92 -7.21
C SER A 222 7.03 18.27 -7.81
N GLU A 223 6.35 19.12 -7.03
CA GLU A 223 5.93 20.46 -7.48
C GLU A 223 7.13 21.34 -7.87
N TYR A 224 8.18 21.32 -7.04
CA TYR A 224 9.36 22.12 -7.28
C TYR A 224 10.13 21.65 -8.53
N PHE A 225 10.28 20.34 -8.71
CA PHE A 225 10.97 19.78 -9.88
C PHE A 225 10.19 19.99 -11.19
N GLU A 226 8.86 19.88 -11.17
CA GLU A 226 8.03 20.19 -12.34
C GLU A 226 8.18 21.66 -12.77
N SER A 227 8.11 22.59 -11.81
CA SER A 227 8.31 24.02 -12.04
C SER A 227 9.70 24.32 -12.64
N LEU A 228 10.74 23.65 -12.14
CA LEU A 228 12.10 23.75 -12.70
C LEU A 228 12.18 23.18 -14.13
N SER A 229 11.54 22.03 -14.38
CA SER A 229 11.55 21.37 -15.68
C SER A 229 10.89 22.24 -16.75
N ASP A 230 9.73 22.82 -16.45
CA ASP A 230 9.01 23.69 -17.39
C ASP A 230 9.78 24.96 -17.72
N SER A 231 10.40 25.57 -16.72
CA SER A 231 11.24 26.76 -16.94
C SER A 231 12.54 26.45 -17.71
N VAL A 232 12.97 25.19 -17.81
CA VAL A 232 14.05 24.77 -18.74
C VAL A 232 13.53 24.55 -20.16
N LYS A 233 12.33 23.98 -20.34
CA LYS A 233 11.74 23.75 -21.67
C LYS A 233 11.56 25.04 -22.46
N GLU A 234 11.24 26.15 -21.80
CA GLU A 234 11.07 27.46 -22.47
C GLU A 234 12.34 27.98 -23.18
N LEU A 235 13.51 27.36 -22.98
CA LEU A 235 14.77 27.78 -23.59
C LEU A 235 15.08 27.10 -24.92
N PHE A 236 14.40 25.99 -25.22
CA PHE A 236 14.69 25.04 -26.31
C PHE A 236 13.50 24.83 -27.22
#